data_AF-A0A8C3T426-F1
#
_entry.id   AF-A0A8C3T426-F1
#
_cell.length_a   1.000
_cell.length_b   1.000
_cell.length_c   1.000
_cell.angle_alpha   90.00
_cell.angle_beta   90.00
_cell.angle_gamma   90.00
#
_symmetry.space_group_name_H-M   'P 1'
#
loop_
_entity.id
_entity.type
_entity.pdbx_description
1 polymer ?
#
loop_
_entity_poly.entity_id
_entity_poly.type
_entity_poly.pdbx_seq_one_letter_code
_entity_poly.pdbx_strand_id
1 'polypeptide(L)'
;MITQLGEKYNLPLKMSFSSARGFFIQMNAECAALPNGQLPSDFTKITKMKNAYSFTSADLIKMNERCQESLREIYHMTYLIVCKLLSEIYEHIHCLYKLSDTVSMLDMLLSFAHACTLSDYVRPEFTDTLAIKQGWHPILEKISVEKPVSNNTYITEGSNFIIITGPNMSGKSTYLKQIALCQIMAQIGSYVPAEYSSFRIAEQIFTRIGMDDDIETNSSTFMKEMKEITYIIQNANDKSLIIIDELGRGTSTEEGIGICYSVCEYLLSLKAFTLFATHFLELCHIDALYPNVENNHFEVQHVRNSVGNKEKITYTYIISKGHTEEKNYGLKAAEVSSLPPSVILDAKEITTHIARQILQKQRTTPETLRQRAVYHLATRLVQTARNSRLDPDSLRIFLKGLKKKYEADCPPLALLMPEH
;
A
#
# COMPACT_ATOMS: atom_id res chain seq x y z
N MET A 1 -39.17 -11.59 -61.58
CA MET A 1 -40.51 -11.58 -60.95
C MET A 1 -41.08 -10.17 -60.78
N ILE A 2 -40.58 -9.32 -59.88
CA ILE A 2 -41.19 -8.00 -59.62
C ILE A 2 -41.12 -7.08 -60.85
N THR A 3 -40.01 -7.09 -61.58
CA THR A 3 -39.86 -6.38 -62.87
C THR A 3 -40.87 -6.87 -63.92
N GLN A 4 -41.09 -8.18 -64.01
CA GLN A 4 -42.06 -8.80 -64.92
C GLN A 4 -43.52 -8.46 -64.54
N LEU A 5 -43.83 -8.38 -63.24
CA LEU A 5 -45.15 -7.92 -62.77
C LEU A 5 -45.34 -6.41 -63.01
N GLY A 6 -44.27 -5.63 -62.90
CA GLY A 6 -44.27 -4.20 -63.23
C GLY A 6 -44.55 -3.96 -64.71
N GLU A 7 -43.91 -4.73 -65.59
CA GLU A 7 -44.13 -4.69 -67.05
C GLU A 7 -45.52 -5.21 -67.46
N LYS A 8 -45.97 -6.35 -66.89
CA LYS A 8 -47.27 -6.96 -67.18
C LYS A 8 -48.46 -6.04 -66.88
N TYR A 9 -48.38 -5.29 -65.78
CA TYR A 9 -49.46 -4.39 -65.33
C TYR A 9 -49.18 -2.91 -65.58
N ASN A 10 -48.04 -2.59 -66.20
CA ASN A 10 -47.56 -1.22 -66.41
C ASN A 10 -47.58 -0.36 -65.12
N LEU A 11 -47.11 -0.95 -64.00
CA LEU A 11 -47.09 -0.32 -62.68
C LEU A 11 -45.66 -0.09 -62.18
N PRO A 12 -45.36 1.05 -61.54
CA PRO A 12 -44.05 1.32 -60.95
C PRO A 12 -43.89 0.56 -59.62
N LEU A 13 -43.52 -0.72 -59.71
CA LEU A 13 -43.33 -1.61 -58.55
C LEU A 13 -41.89 -1.58 -58.04
N LYS A 14 -41.72 -1.39 -56.73
CA LYS A 14 -40.44 -1.50 -56.03
C LYS A 14 -40.46 -2.67 -55.04
N MET A 15 -39.35 -3.38 -54.94
CA MET A 15 -39.13 -4.38 -53.91
C MET A 15 -38.59 -3.73 -52.64
N SER A 16 -39.19 -4.05 -51.50
CA SER A 16 -38.77 -3.58 -50.17
C SER A 16 -38.69 -4.76 -49.20
N PHE A 17 -37.80 -4.70 -48.20
CA PHE A 17 -37.66 -5.72 -47.17
C PHE A 17 -37.96 -5.15 -45.78
N SER A 18 -38.59 -5.95 -44.93
CA SER A 18 -38.78 -5.66 -43.51
C SER A 18 -38.63 -6.92 -42.68
N SER A 19 -37.92 -6.85 -41.56
CA SER A 19 -37.68 -8.01 -40.69
C SER A 19 -38.96 -8.69 -40.19
N ALA A 20 -40.07 -7.96 -40.05
CA ALA A 20 -41.35 -8.51 -39.60
C ALA A 20 -42.21 -9.09 -40.75
N ARG A 21 -42.01 -8.63 -42.00
CA ARG A 21 -42.87 -8.94 -43.15
C ARG A 21 -42.18 -9.70 -44.28
N GLY A 22 -40.86 -9.86 -44.22
CA GLY A 22 -40.06 -10.38 -45.33
C GLY A 22 -39.98 -9.37 -46.49
N PHE A 23 -39.77 -9.88 -47.70
CA PHE A 23 -39.83 -9.08 -48.92
C PHE A 23 -41.29 -8.78 -49.30
N PHE A 24 -41.59 -7.54 -49.63
CA PHE A 24 -42.91 -7.07 -50.07
C PHE A 24 -42.78 -6.10 -51.24
N ILE A 25 -43.88 -5.89 -51.96
CA ILE A 25 -43.94 -4.96 -53.08
C ILE A 25 -44.49 -3.64 -52.58
N GLN A 26 -43.84 -2.55 -52.98
CA GLN A 26 -44.21 -1.19 -52.65
C GLN A 26 -44.44 -0.37 -53.93
N MET A 27 -45.47 0.47 -53.92
CA MET A 27 -45.84 1.37 -55.01
C MET A 27 -46.20 2.75 -54.46
N ASN A 28 -45.74 3.82 -55.10
CA ASN A 28 -46.10 5.19 -54.69
C ASN A 28 -47.57 5.49 -55.03
N ALA A 29 -48.29 6.11 -54.09
CA ALA A 29 -49.71 6.41 -54.25
C ALA A 29 -50.00 7.50 -55.30
N GLU A 30 -49.03 8.37 -55.58
CA GLU A 30 -49.17 9.52 -56.51
C GLU A 30 -49.07 9.11 -57.99
N CYS A 31 -48.43 7.98 -58.32
CA CYS A 31 -48.26 7.49 -59.70
C CYS A 31 -49.37 6.54 -60.18
N ALA A 32 -50.43 6.35 -59.39
CA ALA A 32 -51.43 5.32 -59.62
C ALA A 32 -52.52 5.77 -60.61
N ALA A 33 -52.21 5.83 -61.91
CA ALA A 33 -53.23 5.68 -62.93
C ALA A 33 -53.65 4.20 -62.99
N LEU A 34 -54.38 3.73 -61.96
CA LEU A 34 -54.89 2.37 -61.91
C LEU A 34 -55.86 2.18 -63.07
N PRO A 35 -55.61 1.28 -64.04
CA PRO A 35 -56.59 0.96 -65.06
C PRO A 35 -57.83 0.39 -64.33
N ASN A 36 -58.92 1.16 -64.33
CA ASN A 36 -60.22 0.85 -63.68
C ASN A 36 -60.28 1.00 -62.14
N GLY A 37 -59.32 1.65 -61.49
CA GLY A 37 -59.41 1.98 -60.06
C GLY A 37 -59.28 0.80 -59.09
N GLN A 38 -58.96 -0.41 -59.56
CA GLN A 38 -58.73 -1.60 -58.75
C GLN A 38 -57.35 -2.20 -59.01
N LEU A 39 -56.70 -2.68 -57.94
CA LEU A 39 -55.43 -3.41 -58.06
C LEU A 39 -55.68 -4.82 -58.64
N PRO A 40 -54.76 -5.36 -59.45
CA PRO A 40 -54.87 -6.72 -59.98
C PRO A 40 -55.12 -7.79 -58.90
N SER A 41 -55.90 -8.83 -59.24
CA SER A 41 -56.25 -9.95 -58.36
C SER A 41 -55.04 -10.75 -57.85
N ASP A 42 -53.90 -10.64 -58.55
CA ASP A 42 -52.64 -11.32 -58.20
C ASP A 42 -52.00 -10.74 -56.93
N PHE A 43 -52.43 -9.55 -56.48
CA PHE A 43 -51.93 -8.89 -55.27
C PHE A 43 -52.84 -9.14 -54.06
N THR A 44 -52.23 -9.48 -52.94
CA THR A 44 -52.87 -9.84 -51.66
C THR A 44 -52.24 -9.07 -50.50
N LYS A 45 -52.97 -8.98 -49.36
CA LYS A 45 -52.57 -8.24 -48.15
C LYS A 45 -52.18 -6.78 -48.44
N ILE A 46 -53.07 -6.06 -49.12
CA ILE A 46 -52.87 -4.65 -49.50
C ILE A 46 -53.00 -3.76 -48.27
N THR A 47 -51.95 -3.00 -47.95
CA THR A 47 -51.93 -1.99 -46.89
C THR A 47 -51.62 -0.63 -47.50
N LYS A 48 -52.45 0.37 -47.24
CA LYS A 48 -52.20 1.76 -47.67
C LYS A 48 -51.51 2.53 -46.55
N MET A 49 -50.30 3.01 -46.81
CA MET A 49 -49.60 4.00 -45.99
C MET A 49 -49.74 5.38 -46.66
N LYS A 50 -49.54 6.48 -45.91
CA LYS A 50 -49.88 7.86 -46.33
C LYS A 50 -49.52 8.19 -47.80
N ASN A 51 -48.33 7.79 -48.28
CA ASN A 51 -47.89 8.04 -49.67
C ASN A 51 -47.53 6.77 -50.47
N ALA A 52 -47.79 5.56 -49.94
CA ALA A 52 -47.40 4.31 -50.61
C ALA A 52 -48.35 3.15 -50.31
N TYR A 53 -48.62 2.33 -51.32
CA TYR A 53 -49.26 1.03 -51.18
C TYR A 53 -48.20 -0.05 -50.96
N SER A 54 -48.43 -0.93 -50.00
CA SER A 54 -47.65 -2.15 -49.77
C SER A 54 -48.53 -3.37 -49.99
N PHE A 55 -48.05 -4.35 -50.76
CA PHE A 55 -48.79 -5.58 -51.04
C PHE A 55 -47.82 -6.74 -51.32
N THR A 56 -48.37 -7.95 -51.35
CA THR A 56 -47.65 -9.20 -51.59
C THR A 56 -48.34 -10.00 -52.68
N SER A 57 -47.67 -10.99 -53.27
CA SER A 57 -48.32 -11.97 -54.17
C SER A 57 -48.11 -13.38 -53.63
N ALA A 58 -48.91 -14.34 -54.08
CA ALA A 58 -48.80 -15.74 -53.66
C ALA A 58 -47.40 -16.30 -53.92
N ASP A 59 -46.80 -15.96 -55.06
CA ASP A 59 -45.44 -16.37 -55.41
C ASP A 59 -44.37 -15.71 -54.53
N LEU A 60 -44.55 -14.45 -54.14
CA LEU A 60 -43.61 -13.74 -53.27
C LEU A 60 -43.67 -14.28 -51.83
N ILE A 61 -44.85 -14.67 -51.36
CA ILE A 61 -45.02 -15.34 -50.07
C ILE A 61 -44.27 -16.67 -50.07
N LYS A 62 -44.43 -17.50 -51.11
CA LYS A 62 -43.69 -18.77 -51.24
C LYS A 62 -42.17 -18.56 -51.29
N MET A 63 -41.69 -17.53 -52.00
CA MET A 63 -40.26 -17.20 -52.04
C MET A 63 -39.73 -16.71 -50.69
N ASN A 64 -40.52 -15.93 -49.94
CA ASN A 64 -40.19 -15.51 -48.58
C ASN A 64 -40.10 -16.71 -47.63
N GLU A 65 -41.07 -17.63 -47.67
CA GLU A 65 -41.08 -18.85 -46.85
C GLU A 65 -39.84 -19.70 -47.15
N ARG A 66 -39.53 -19.95 -48.42
CA ARG A 66 -38.33 -20.68 -48.84
C ARG A 66 -37.03 -19.99 -48.41
N CYS A 67 -36.98 -18.66 -48.47
CA CYS A 67 -35.83 -17.88 -48.01
C CYS A 67 -35.66 -18.00 -46.48
N GLN A 68 -36.75 -17.92 -45.72
CA GLN A 68 -36.73 -18.10 -44.26
C GLN A 68 -36.36 -19.53 -43.84
N GLU A 69 -36.83 -20.55 -44.56
CA GLU A 69 -36.40 -21.94 -44.35
C GLU A 69 -34.90 -22.09 -44.60
N SER A 70 -34.40 -21.59 -45.73
CA SER A 70 -32.97 -21.64 -46.05
C SER A 70 -32.13 -20.90 -45.00
N LEU A 71 -32.57 -19.74 -44.52
CA LEU A 71 -31.90 -19.01 -43.45
C LEU A 71 -31.91 -19.80 -42.13
N ARG A 72 -33.02 -20.44 -41.76
CA ARG A 72 -33.09 -21.28 -40.56
C ARG A 72 -32.12 -22.46 -40.65
N GLU A 73 -32.03 -23.11 -41.81
CA GLU A 73 -31.05 -24.18 -42.05
C GLU A 73 -29.61 -23.67 -41.91
N ILE A 74 -29.29 -22.51 -42.51
CA ILE A 74 -27.96 -21.90 -42.38
C ILE A 74 -27.62 -21.62 -40.91
N TYR A 75 -28.53 -21.04 -40.13
CA TYR A 75 -28.30 -20.78 -38.72
C TYR A 75 -28.12 -22.06 -37.92
N HIS A 76 -28.92 -23.09 -38.19
CA HIS A 76 -28.80 -24.38 -37.53
C HIS A 76 -27.44 -25.04 -37.83
N MET A 77 -27.04 -25.07 -39.10
CA MET A 77 -25.73 -25.62 -39.50
C MET A 77 -24.58 -24.82 -38.89
N THR A 78 -24.69 -23.49 -38.85
CA THR A 78 -23.68 -22.63 -38.20
C THR A 78 -23.56 -22.94 -36.72
N TYR A 79 -24.69 -23.08 -36.01
CA TYR A 79 -24.71 -23.43 -34.60
C TYR A 79 -24.03 -24.78 -34.35
N LEU A 80 -24.33 -25.80 -35.15
CA LEU A 80 -23.68 -27.12 -35.03
C LEU A 80 -22.17 -27.05 -35.24
N ILE A 81 -21.70 -26.27 -36.23
CA ILE A 81 -20.27 -26.07 -36.49
C ILE A 81 -19.59 -25.37 -35.30
N VAL A 82 -20.22 -24.32 -34.75
CA VAL A 82 -19.68 -23.60 -33.58
C VAL A 82 -19.65 -24.51 -32.35
N CYS A 83 -20.71 -25.28 -32.09
CA CYS A 83 -20.72 -26.24 -30.98
C CYS A 83 -19.62 -27.28 -31.12
N LYS A 84 -19.41 -27.83 -32.32
CA LYS A 84 -18.33 -28.78 -32.59
C LYS A 84 -16.95 -28.15 -32.35
N LEU A 85 -16.73 -26.93 -32.85
CA LEU A 85 -15.48 -26.18 -32.61
C LEU A 85 -15.23 -25.97 -31.12
N LEU A 86 -16.26 -25.55 -30.37
CA LEU A 86 -16.14 -25.37 -28.92
C LEU A 86 -15.81 -26.69 -28.22
N SER A 87 -16.45 -27.80 -28.59
CA SER A 87 -16.14 -29.12 -28.04
C SER A 87 -14.69 -29.52 -28.29
N GLU A 88 -14.17 -29.32 -29.51
CA GLU A 88 -12.76 -29.57 -29.84
C GLU A 88 -11.80 -28.70 -29.01
N ILE A 89 -12.14 -27.42 -28.77
CA ILE A 89 -11.33 -26.54 -27.91
C ILE A 89 -11.38 -26.99 -26.44
N TYR A 90 -12.54 -27.43 -25.95
CA TYR A 90 -12.70 -27.88 -24.55
C TYR A 90 -11.83 -29.08 -24.21
N GLU A 91 -11.55 -29.98 -25.17
CA GLU A 91 -10.60 -31.08 -24.98
C GLU A 91 -9.19 -30.59 -24.63
N HIS A 92 -8.84 -29.38 -25.05
CA HIS A 92 -7.53 -28.77 -24.83
C HIS A 92 -7.52 -27.67 -23.76
N ILE A 93 -8.62 -27.47 -23.03
CA ILE A 93 -8.78 -26.36 -22.08
C ILE A 93 -7.69 -26.36 -20.98
N HIS A 94 -7.26 -27.54 -20.52
CA HIS A 94 -6.18 -27.66 -19.53
C HIS A 94 -4.86 -27.03 -20.02
N CYS A 95 -4.55 -27.20 -21.31
CA CYS A 95 -3.32 -26.67 -21.91
C CYS A 95 -3.39 -25.14 -21.99
N LEU A 96 -4.56 -24.60 -22.31
CA LEU A 96 -4.80 -23.16 -22.37
C LEU A 96 -4.67 -22.50 -20.99
N TYR A 97 -5.20 -23.12 -19.92
CA TYR A 97 -5.00 -22.62 -18.55
C TYR A 97 -3.53 -22.66 -18.15
N LYS A 98 -2.82 -23.77 -18.43
CA LYS A 98 -1.39 -23.87 -18.16
C LYS A 98 -0.58 -22.82 -18.92
N LEU A 99 -0.92 -22.58 -20.19
CA LEU A 99 -0.30 -21.52 -20.98
C LEU A 99 -0.55 -20.16 -20.35
N SER A 100 -1.79 -19.86 -19.95
CA SER A 100 -2.14 -18.62 -19.26
C SER A 100 -1.29 -18.42 -18.01
N ASP A 101 -1.20 -19.42 -17.13
CA ASP A 101 -0.40 -19.35 -15.90
C ASP A 101 1.08 -19.08 -16.19
N THR A 102 1.64 -19.77 -17.20
CA THR A 102 3.06 -19.58 -17.57
C THR A 102 3.33 -18.20 -18.16
N VAL A 103 2.45 -17.69 -19.02
CA VAL A 103 2.57 -16.36 -19.62
C VAL A 103 2.38 -15.28 -18.55
N SER A 104 1.42 -15.43 -17.64
CA SER A 104 1.21 -14.50 -16.52
C SER A 104 2.41 -14.46 -15.57
N MET A 105 3.01 -15.60 -15.26
CA MET A 105 4.24 -15.65 -14.45
C MET A 105 5.40 -14.95 -15.16
N LEU A 106 5.59 -15.20 -16.45
CA LEU A 106 6.63 -14.55 -17.25
C LEU A 106 6.43 -13.03 -17.30
N ASP A 107 5.20 -12.57 -17.54
CA ASP A 107 4.84 -11.15 -17.58
C ASP A 107 5.12 -10.45 -16.24
N MET A 108 4.73 -11.09 -15.12
CA MET A 108 5.03 -10.59 -13.78
C MET A 108 6.55 -10.46 -13.53
N LEU A 109 7.33 -11.49 -13.86
CA LEU A 109 8.78 -11.48 -13.68
C LEU A 109 9.47 -10.43 -14.57
N LEU A 110 9.01 -10.27 -15.81
CA LEU A 110 9.50 -9.24 -16.73
C LEU A 110 9.18 -7.84 -16.20
N SER A 111 7.99 -7.63 -15.61
CA SER A 111 7.61 -6.37 -14.99
C SER A 111 8.52 -6.01 -13.81
N PHE A 112 8.85 -6.97 -12.94
CA PHE A 112 9.83 -6.76 -11.86
C PHE A 112 11.23 -6.43 -12.40
N ALA A 113 11.70 -7.18 -13.40
CA ALA A 113 12.99 -6.90 -14.02
C ALA A 113 13.03 -5.50 -14.65
N HIS A 114 11.97 -5.10 -15.35
CA HIS A 114 11.86 -3.77 -15.95
C HIS A 114 11.88 -2.65 -14.89
N ALA A 115 11.17 -2.82 -13.77
CA ALA A 115 11.22 -1.87 -12.67
C ALA A 115 12.66 -1.66 -12.13
N CYS A 116 13.46 -2.73 -12.05
CA CYS A 116 14.86 -2.68 -11.63
C CYS A 116 15.80 -2.04 -12.66
N THR A 117 15.41 -1.97 -13.94
CA THR A 117 16.21 -1.26 -14.96
C THR A 117 16.03 0.26 -14.91
N LEU A 118 14.90 0.73 -14.37
CA LEU A 118 14.57 2.16 -14.27
C LEU A 118 14.99 2.79 -12.93
N SER A 119 15.15 1.97 -11.90
CA SER A 119 15.47 2.39 -10.53
C SER A 119 16.54 1.49 -9.93
N ASP A 120 17.40 2.03 -9.07
CA ASP A 120 18.52 1.31 -8.44
C ASP A 120 18.04 0.37 -7.31
N TYR A 121 17.20 -0.62 -7.65
CA TYR A 121 16.69 -1.58 -6.68
C TYR A 121 17.69 -2.72 -6.47
N VAL A 122 17.77 -3.20 -5.24
CA VAL A 122 18.71 -4.26 -4.84
C VAL A 122 17.95 -5.57 -4.57
N ARG A 123 18.60 -6.69 -4.88
CA ARG A 123 18.06 -8.01 -4.56
C ARG A 123 18.09 -8.21 -3.03
N PRO A 124 16.96 -8.48 -2.38
CA PRO A 124 16.94 -8.72 -0.95
C PRO A 124 17.56 -10.08 -0.59
N GLU A 125 18.22 -10.11 0.57
CA GLU A 125 18.63 -11.35 1.23
C GLU A 125 17.59 -11.73 2.30
N PHE A 126 17.36 -13.02 2.50
CA PHE A 126 16.54 -13.50 3.61
C PHE A 126 17.43 -14.04 4.73
N THR A 127 17.40 -13.39 5.89
CA THR A 127 18.18 -13.76 7.09
C THR A 127 17.33 -13.63 8.35
N ASP A 128 17.92 -13.74 9.54
CA ASP A 128 17.22 -13.50 10.81
C ASP A 128 17.06 -12.01 11.16
N THR A 129 17.43 -11.09 10.26
CA THR A 129 17.49 -9.65 10.54
C THR A 129 16.77 -8.82 9.48
N LEU A 130 16.15 -7.72 9.91
CA LEU A 130 15.65 -6.68 9.02
C LEU A 130 16.71 -5.58 8.97
N ALA A 131 17.46 -5.54 7.87
CA ALA A 131 18.49 -4.54 7.64
C ALA A 131 18.23 -3.87 6.29
N ILE A 132 18.00 -2.57 6.28
CA ILE A 132 17.84 -1.76 5.07
C ILE A 132 18.88 -0.66 5.15
N LYS A 133 19.83 -0.63 4.21
CA LYS A 133 20.85 0.42 4.10
C LYS A 133 20.41 1.41 3.04
N GLN A 134 20.34 2.69 3.41
CA GLN A 134 19.94 3.79 2.52
C GLN A 134 18.67 3.45 1.72
N GLY A 135 17.62 2.96 2.39
CA GLY A 135 16.35 2.65 1.75
C GLY A 135 15.47 3.88 1.59
N TRP A 136 14.63 3.90 0.56
CA TRP A 136 13.66 4.97 0.33
C TRP A 136 12.26 4.45 -0.01
N HIS A 137 11.24 5.31 0.06
CA HIS A 137 9.85 4.90 -0.12
C HIS A 137 9.50 4.70 -1.61
N PRO A 138 9.13 3.48 -2.06
CA PRO A 138 9.00 3.14 -3.49
C PRO A 138 7.92 3.96 -4.22
N ILE A 139 6.80 4.25 -3.56
CA ILE A 139 5.72 5.05 -4.17
C ILE A 139 6.09 6.54 -4.19
N LEU A 140 6.82 7.03 -3.18
CA LEU A 140 7.16 8.45 -3.08
C LEU A 140 8.20 8.82 -4.12
N GLU A 141 9.10 7.89 -4.46
CA GLU A 141 10.04 7.99 -5.57
C GLU A 141 9.37 8.33 -6.91
N LYS A 142 8.15 7.83 -7.15
CA LYS A 142 7.45 8.01 -8.42
C LYS A 142 6.56 9.26 -8.46
N ILE A 143 6.08 9.70 -7.30
CA ILE A 143 5.12 10.82 -7.20
C ILE A 143 5.84 12.14 -6.88
N SER A 144 6.93 12.09 -6.11
CA SER A 144 7.66 13.27 -5.69
C SER A 144 8.51 13.84 -6.83
N VAL A 145 8.59 15.17 -6.91
CA VAL A 145 9.49 15.88 -7.84
C VAL A 145 10.95 15.73 -7.39
N GLU A 146 11.17 15.67 -6.07
CA GLU A 146 12.50 15.47 -5.47
C GLU A 146 12.68 14.02 -5.02
N LYS A 147 13.92 13.52 -5.12
CA LYS A 147 14.24 12.18 -4.63
C LYS A 147 13.99 12.08 -3.12
N PRO A 148 13.26 11.05 -2.64
CA PRO A 148 13.03 10.85 -1.22
C PRO A 148 14.34 10.65 -0.45
N VAL A 149 14.40 11.17 0.77
CA VAL A 149 15.56 11.00 1.67
C VAL A 149 15.66 9.53 2.09
N SER A 150 16.84 8.95 1.88
CA SER A 150 17.13 7.56 2.22
C SER A 150 17.49 7.39 3.69
N ASN A 151 17.03 6.30 4.29
CA ASN A 151 17.19 6.01 5.72
C ASN A 151 17.67 4.59 5.96
N ASN A 152 18.40 4.40 7.06
CA ASN A 152 18.85 3.08 7.50
C ASN A 152 17.84 2.48 8.48
N THR A 153 17.58 1.18 8.37
CA THR A 153 16.78 0.41 9.32
C THR A 153 17.57 -0.82 9.73
N TYR A 154 17.65 -1.12 11.02
CA TYR A 154 18.31 -2.32 11.52
C TYR A 154 17.55 -2.87 12.73
N ILE A 155 16.94 -4.04 12.56
CA ILE A 155 16.17 -4.76 13.59
C ILE A 155 16.68 -6.19 13.66
N THR A 156 16.87 -6.66 14.88
CA THR A 156 17.36 -8.01 15.16
C THR A 156 16.71 -8.56 16.40
N GLU A 157 16.86 -9.85 16.71
CA GLU A 157 16.34 -10.39 17.99
C GLU A 157 16.90 -9.68 19.23
N GLY A 158 18.12 -9.12 19.16
CA GLY A 158 18.71 -8.33 20.24
C GLY A 158 18.24 -6.87 20.30
N SER A 159 17.49 -6.42 19.30
CA SER A 159 17.02 -5.05 19.16
C SER A 159 15.69 -5.07 18.40
N ASN A 160 14.73 -5.86 18.89
CA ASN A 160 13.52 -6.22 18.15
C ASN A 160 12.39 -5.21 18.35
N PHE A 161 12.57 -4.24 19.23
CA PHE A 161 11.59 -3.20 19.51
C PHE A 161 12.22 -1.83 19.33
N ILE A 162 11.73 -1.06 18.36
CA ILE A 162 12.25 0.27 18.04
C ILE A 162 11.19 1.31 18.34
N ILE A 163 11.49 2.21 19.27
CA ILE A 163 10.68 3.39 19.54
C ILE A 163 11.18 4.52 18.64
N ILE A 164 10.27 5.14 17.91
CA ILE A 164 10.57 6.22 16.97
C ILE A 164 9.89 7.49 17.45
N THR A 165 10.68 8.51 17.72
CA THR A 165 10.18 9.83 18.11
C THR A 165 10.51 10.88 17.07
N GLY A 166 9.86 12.02 17.16
CA GLY A 166 10.15 13.17 16.31
C GLY A 166 8.92 14.01 16.05
N PRO A 167 9.11 15.26 15.60
CA PRO A 167 8.02 16.17 15.28
C PRO A 167 6.94 15.58 14.37
N ASN A 168 5.73 16.15 14.42
CA ASN A 168 4.78 15.95 13.32
C ASN A 168 5.43 16.38 12.00
N MET A 169 5.10 15.70 10.89
CA MET A 169 5.66 15.94 9.55
C MET A 169 7.16 15.64 9.38
N SER A 170 7.86 15.13 10.39
CA SER A 170 9.28 14.74 10.28
C SER A 170 9.54 13.50 9.41
N GLY A 171 8.50 12.78 8.96
CA GLY A 171 8.62 11.60 8.10
C GLY A 171 8.42 10.25 8.79
N LYS A 172 8.04 10.21 10.09
CA LYS A 172 7.79 8.96 10.84
C LYS A 172 6.88 7.97 10.09
N SER A 173 5.66 8.38 9.73
CA SER A 173 4.69 7.54 9.03
C SER A 173 5.21 7.07 7.67
N THR A 174 5.91 7.94 6.94
CA THR A 174 6.53 7.60 5.64
C THR A 174 7.60 6.53 5.82
N TYR A 175 8.45 6.65 6.84
CA TYR A 175 9.47 5.65 7.14
C TYR A 175 8.88 4.30 7.56
N LEU A 176 7.83 4.31 8.39
CA LEU A 176 7.11 3.08 8.77
C LEU A 176 6.49 2.39 7.55
N LYS A 177 5.78 3.15 6.70
CA LYS A 177 5.20 2.63 5.45
C LYS A 177 6.27 2.09 4.50
N GLN A 178 7.42 2.77 4.40
CA GLN A 178 8.55 2.31 3.60
C GLN A 178 9.01 0.92 4.03
N ILE A 179 9.21 0.68 5.33
CA ILE A 179 9.65 -0.64 5.83
C ILE A 179 8.61 -1.71 5.49
N ALA A 180 7.31 -1.43 5.71
CA ALA A 180 6.23 -2.35 5.37
C ALA A 180 6.22 -2.72 3.88
N LEU A 181 6.33 -1.72 3.01
CA LEU A 181 6.35 -1.90 1.55
C LEU A 181 7.58 -2.69 1.12
N CYS A 182 8.76 -2.38 1.65
CA CYS A 182 9.98 -3.11 1.35
C CYS A 182 9.89 -4.58 1.79
N GLN A 183 9.31 -4.87 2.96
CA GLN A 183 9.05 -6.25 3.42
C GLN A 183 8.13 -7.01 2.44
N ILE A 184 7.04 -6.37 2.01
CA ILE A 184 6.09 -6.96 1.05
C ILE A 184 6.80 -7.22 -0.28
N MET A 185 7.49 -6.21 -0.82
CA MET A 185 8.24 -6.31 -2.09
C MET A 185 9.26 -7.45 -2.06
N ALA A 186 10.00 -7.61 -0.95
CA ALA A 186 10.93 -8.71 -0.80
C ALA A 186 10.21 -10.07 -0.81
N GLN A 187 9.14 -10.24 -0.03
CA GLN A 187 8.42 -11.51 0.09
C GLN A 187 7.60 -11.90 -1.15
N ILE A 188 7.21 -10.96 -2.02
CA ILE A 188 6.62 -11.28 -3.34
C ILE A 188 7.68 -11.66 -4.39
N GLY A 189 8.97 -11.57 -4.06
CA GLY A 189 10.08 -11.90 -4.95
C GLY A 189 10.58 -10.74 -5.83
N SER A 190 10.22 -9.50 -5.50
CA SER A 190 10.73 -8.30 -6.17
C SER A 190 12.03 -7.81 -5.53
N TYR A 191 12.75 -6.97 -6.25
CA TYR A 191 13.87 -6.20 -5.71
C TYR A 191 13.32 -5.01 -4.93
N VAL A 192 14.12 -4.44 -4.03
CA VAL A 192 13.68 -3.37 -3.12
C VAL A 192 14.50 -2.09 -3.27
N PRO A 193 13.91 -0.91 -3.00
CA PRO A 193 14.59 0.38 -3.06
C PRO A 193 15.55 0.59 -1.89
N ALA A 194 16.81 0.15 -2.04
CA ALA A 194 17.87 0.31 -1.04
C ALA A 194 19.26 0.09 -1.66
N GLU A 195 20.31 0.51 -0.96
CA GLU A 195 21.69 0.16 -1.31
C GLU A 195 22.04 -1.29 -0.89
N TYR A 196 21.46 -1.74 0.23
CA TYR A 196 21.54 -3.11 0.70
C TYR A 196 20.25 -3.44 1.48
N SER A 197 19.78 -4.68 1.36
CA SER A 197 18.61 -5.11 2.11
C SER A 197 18.67 -6.58 2.50
N SER A 198 18.34 -6.85 3.76
CA SER A 198 18.08 -8.16 4.32
C SER A 198 16.76 -8.12 5.08
N PHE A 199 15.95 -9.17 4.95
CA PHE A 199 14.68 -9.29 5.66
C PHE A 199 14.58 -10.63 6.38
N ARG A 200 13.96 -10.60 7.56
CA ARG A 200 13.40 -11.81 8.19
C ARG A 200 12.04 -12.09 7.58
N ILE A 201 11.76 -13.35 7.24
CA ILE A 201 10.46 -13.73 6.71
C ILE A 201 9.41 -13.45 7.79
N ALA A 202 8.53 -12.50 7.50
CA ALA A 202 7.40 -12.15 8.34
C ALA A 202 6.20 -13.02 7.93
N GLU A 203 5.66 -13.77 8.89
CA GLU A 203 4.43 -14.56 8.66
C GLU A 203 3.22 -13.63 8.55
N GLN A 204 3.23 -12.54 9.31
CA GLN A 204 2.17 -11.55 9.35
C GLN A 204 2.77 -10.15 9.50
N ILE A 205 2.18 -9.18 8.80
CA ILE A 205 2.50 -7.76 8.93
C ILE A 205 1.29 -7.07 9.53
N PHE A 206 1.45 -6.52 10.72
CA PHE A 206 0.42 -5.80 11.45
C PHE A 206 0.72 -4.31 11.40
N THR A 207 -0.28 -3.51 11.04
CA THR A 207 -0.15 -2.06 10.97
C THR A 207 -1.29 -1.39 11.73
N ARG A 208 -0.96 -0.53 12.68
CA ARG A 208 -1.83 0.54 13.14
C ARG A 208 -1.21 1.84 12.65
N ILE A 209 -1.64 2.31 11.47
CA ILE A 209 -1.22 3.60 10.93
C ILE A 209 -2.48 4.43 10.81
N GLY A 210 -2.55 5.57 11.51
CA GLY A 210 -3.71 6.44 11.49
C GLY A 210 -4.14 6.78 10.06
N MET A 211 -5.40 6.54 9.75
CA MET A 211 -6.08 7.13 8.60
C MET A 211 -6.81 8.38 9.09
N ASP A 212 -6.80 9.43 8.27
CA ASP A 212 -7.68 10.59 8.49
C ASP A 212 -9.13 10.11 8.63
N ASP A 213 -9.84 10.75 9.55
CA ASP A 213 -11.11 10.32 10.16
C ASP A 213 -12.11 9.66 9.19
N ASP A 214 -12.40 8.38 9.43
CA ASP A 214 -13.59 7.72 8.88
C ASP A 214 -14.83 8.26 9.63
N ILE A 215 -15.51 9.21 8.99
CA ILE A 215 -16.80 9.76 9.48
C ILE A 215 -17.91 8.68 9.48
N GLU A 216 -17.71 7.54 8.80
CA GLU A 216 -18.76 6.55 8.56
C GLU A 216 -18.94 5.47 9.65
N THR A 217 -18.15 5.48 10.74
CA THR A 217 -18.33 4.51 11.84
C THR A 217 -18.90 5.15 13.11
N ASN A 218 -20.04 4.63 13.60
CA ASN A 218 -20.71 4.99 14.87
C ASN A 218 -19.87 4.68 16.15
N SER A 219 -18.54 4.61 16.06
CA SER A 219 -17.63 4.33 17.17
C SER A 219 -16.62 5.46 17.33
N SER A 220 -16.26 5.79 18.57
CA SER A 220 -15.18 6.76 18.83
C SER A 220 -13.87 6.31 18.19
N THR A 221 -13.07 7.27 17.71
CA THR A 221 -11.74 7.04 17.13
C THR A 221 -10.86 6.22 18.06
N PHE A 222 -10.92 6.50 19.36
CA PHE A 222 -10.23 5.73 20.40
C PHE A 222 -10.71 4.26 20.49
N MET A 223 -12.01 4.00 20.39
CA MET A 223 -12.51 2.61 20.41
C MET A 223 -12.04 1.83 19.17
N LYS A 224 -11.97 2.48 18.01
CA LYS A 224 -11.40 1.89 16.78
C LYS A 224 -9.92 1.56 16.99
N GLU A 225 -9.14 2.50 17.54
CA GLU A 225 -7.74 2.27 17.93
C GLU A 225 -7.57 1.06 18.85
N MET A 226 -8.38 0.97 19.91
CA MET A 226 -8.28 -0.14 20.87
C MET A 226 -8.64 -1.49 20.25
N LYS A 227 -9.64 -1.54 19.35
CA LYS A 227 -9.98 -2.78 18.63
C LYS A 227 -8.86 -3.23 17.71
N GLU A 228 -8.22 -2.30 17.00
CA GLU A 228 -7.09 -2.61 16.13
C GLU A 228 -5.88 -3.12 16.94
N ILE A 229 -5.53 -2.47 18.05
CA ILE A 229 -4.47 -2.97 18.94
C ILE A 229 -4.83 -4.33 19.55
N THR A 230 -6.08 -4.54 19.95
CA THR A 230 -6.55 -5.84 20.45
C THR A 230 -6.36 -6.92 19.41
N TYR A 231 -6.69 -6.65 18.15
CA TYR A 231 -6.47 -7.57 17.04
C TYR A 231 -4.98 -7.90 16.85
N ILE A 232 -4.10 -6.89 16.90
CA ILE A 232 -2.66 -7.10 16.80
C ILE A 232 -2.16 -7.98 17.95
N ILE A 233 -2.49 -7.64 19.20
CA ILE A 233 -2.08 -8.37 20.41
C ILE A 233 -2.54 -9.84 20.36
N GLN A 234 -3.77 -10.09 19.94
CA GLN A 234 -4.35 -11.45 19.92
C GLN A 234 -3.77 -12.35 18.83
N ASN A 235 -3.28 -11.79 17.73
CA ASN A 235 -2.84 -12.56 16.57
C ASN A 235 -1.32 -12.51 16.32
N ALA A 236 -0.61 -11.55 16.93
CA ALA A 236 0.83 -11.42 16.77
C ALA A 236 1.58 -12.62 17.36
N ASN A 237 2.64 -13.01 16.67
CA ASN A 237 3.55 -14.07 17.08
C ASN A 237 5.02 -13.62 16.95
N ASP A 238 5.96 -14.47 17.36
CA ASP A 238 7.40 -14.19 17.35
C ASP A 238 7.98 -13.83 15.97
N LYS A 239 7.30 -14.19 14.87
CA LYS A 239 7.71 -13.91 13.48
C LYS A 239 6.88 -12.82 12.82
N SER A 240 6.15 -12.03 13.61
CA SER A 240 5.38 -10.91 13.10
C SER A 240 6.25 -9.65 12.91
N LEU A 241 5.89 -8.85 11.91
CA LEU A 241 6.34 -7.46 11.77
C LEU A 241 5.18 -6.55 12.21
N ILE A 242 5.40 -5.78 13.27
CA ILE A 242 4.38 -4.94 13.90
C ILE A 242 4.79 -3.48 13.73
N ILE A 243 3.88 -2.67 13.22
CA ILE A 243 4.11 -1.26 12.92
C ILE A 243 2.97 -0.47 13.56
N ILE A 244 3.31 0.36 14.54
CA ILE A 244 2.34 1.19 15.26
C ILE A 244 2.76 2.64 15.10
N ASP A 245 1.83 3.47 14.63
CA ASP A 245 2.00 4.91 14.46
C ASP A 245 0.98 5.62 15.36
N GLU A 246 1.48 6.27 16.40
CA GLU A 246 0.75 7.23 17.22
C GLU A 246 -0.47 6.66 17.98
N LEU A 247 -0.27 5.59 18.73
CA LEU A 247 -1.30 5.04 19.62
C LEU A 247 -1.62 5.98 20.80
N GLY A 248 -2.89 6.02 21.22
CA GLY A 248 -3.29 6.61 22.50
C GLY A 248 -3.51 8.13 22.47
N ARG A 249 -3.62 8.73 21.27
CA ARG A 249 -3.93 10.16 21.11
C ARG A 249 -5.39 10.50 21.42
N GLY A 250 -6.31 9.54 21.32
CA GLY A 250 -7.75 9.76 21.47
C GLY A 250 -8.29 9.79 22.90
N THR A 251 -7.43 9.80 23.93
CA THR A 251 -7.84 9.82 25.35
C THR A 251 -6.99 10.79 26.18
N SER A 252 -7.24 10.86 27.50
CA SER A 252 -6.40 11.64 28.42
C SER A 252 -4.93 11.22 28.32
N THR A 253 -4.00 12.16 28.43
CA THR A 253 -2.57 11.89 28.22
C THR A 253 -2.03 10.85 29.19
N GLU A 254 -2.49 10.87 30.45
CA GLU A 254 -2.06 9.93 31.48
C GLU A 254 -2.54 8.49 31.17
N GLU A 255 -3.81 8.32 30.80
CA GLU A 255 -4.35 7.02 30.39
C GLU A 255 -3.71 6.54 29.08
N GLY A 256 -3.50 7.44 28.12
CA GLY A 256 -2.87 7.16 26.83
C GLY A 256 -1.45 6.61 27.01
N ILE A 257 -0.64 7.25 27.85
CA ILE A 257 0.71 6.76 28.20
C ILE A 257 0.63 5.41 28.90
N GLY A 258 -0.26 5.23 29.89
CA GLY A 258 -0.40 3.97 30.63
C GLY A 258 -0.80 2.79 29.73
N ILE A 259 -1.74 3.01 28.80
CA ILE A 259 -2.15 2.01 27.81
C ILE A 259 -1.01 1.71 26.85
N CYS A 260 -0.35 2.73 26.28
CA CYS A 260 0.77 2.51 25.37
C CYS A 260 1.90 1.73 26.03
N TYR A 261 2.24 2.07 27.27
CA TYR A 261 3.26 1.37 28.05
C TYR A 261 2.89 -0.12 28.23
N SER A 262 1.65 -0.41 28.61
CA SER A 262 1.15 -1.78 28.79
C SER A 262 1.18 -2.57 27.48
N VAL A 263 0.82 -1.93 26.36
CA VAL A 263 0.90 -2.53 25.02
C VAL A 263 2.34 -2.80 24.61
N CYS A 264 3.25 -1.86 24.86
CA CYS A 264 4.69 -2.05 24.62
C CYS A 264 5.22 -3.24 25.42
N GLU A 265 4.93 -3.34 26.72
CA GLU A 265 5.36 -4.48 27.55
C GLU A 265 4.82 -5.82 27.04
N TYR A 266 3.56 -5.88 26.62
CA TYR A 266 3.00 -7.08 26.02
C TYR A 266 3.77 -7.48 24.75
N LEU A 267 3.96 -6.53 23.82
CA LEU A 267 4.65 -6.79 22.56
C LEU A 267 6.13 -7.11 22.76
N LEU A 268 6.77 -6.59 23.81
CA LEU A 268 8.14 -6.92 24.21
C LEU A 268 8.30 -8.34 24.72
N SER A 269 7.22 -8.97 25.20
CA SER A 269 7.24 -10.39 25.58
C SER A 269 7.38 -11.32 24.36
N LEU A 270 7.08 -10.82 23.15
CA LEU A 270 7.25 -11.51 21.87
C LEU A 270 8.63 -11.21 21.27
N LYS A 271 9.09 -12.11 20.39
CA LYS A 271 10.27 -11.90 19.52
C LYS A 271 9.92 -11.22 18.19
N ALA A 272 8.70 -10.70 18.08
CA ALA A 272 8.24 -9.94 16.91
C ALA A 272 9.16 -8.73 16.67
N PHE A 273 9.27 -8.31 15.41
CA PHE A 273 9.91 -7.05 15.06
C PHE A 273 8.89 -5.94 15.15
N THR A 274 9.06 -5.01 16.09
CA THR A 274 8.09 -3.97 16.38
C THR A 274 8.71 -2.59 16.16
N LEU A 275 8.06 -1.77 15.33
CA LEU A 275 8.34 -0.35 15.20
C LEU A 275 7.18 0.46 15.77
N PHE A 276 7.47 1.28 16.77
CA PHE A 276 6.48 2.05 17.50
C PHE A 276 6.80 3.54 17.39
N ALA A 277 6.12 4.26 16.50
CA ALA A 277 6.23 5.70 16.41
C ALA A 277 5.29 6.38 17.43
N THR A 278 5.82 7.33 18.20
CA THR A 278 5.07 8.00 19.26
C THR A 278 5.48 9.45 19.47
N HIS A 279 4.59 10.21 20.11
CA HIS A 279 4.85 11.55 20.64
C HIS A 279 5.09 11.56 22.14
N PHE A 280 4.80 10.44 22.82
CA PHE A 280 5.04 10.30 24.25
C PHE A 280 6.53 10.03 24.47
N LEU A 281 7.26 11.07 24.87
CA LEU A 281 8.69 10.96 25.17
C LEU A 281 8.93 10.07 26.39
N GLU A 282 7.94 9.95 27.27
CA GLU A 282 7.94 9.08 28.44
C GLU A 282 8.15 7.60 28.07
N LEU A 283 7.65 7.16 26.91
CA LEU A 283 7.85 5.79 26.43
C LEU A 283 9.31 5.50 26.07
N CYS A 284 10.13 6.52 25.78
CA CYS A 284 11.53 6.30 25.45
C CYS A 284 12.30 5.67 26.62
N HIS A 285 11.82 5.85 27.85
CA HIS A 285 12.48 5.32 29.06
C HIS A 285 12.32 3.81 29.24
N ILE A 286 11.50 3.15 28.42
CA ILE A 286 11.36 1.68 28.41
C ILE A 286 12.71 1.01 28.13
N ASP A 287 13.61 1.67 27.39
CA ASP A 287 14.94 1.15 27.07
C ASP A 287 15.89 1.01 28.27
N ALA A 288 15.57 1.65 29.39
CA ALA A 288 16.26 1.48 30.66
C ALA A 288 15.89 0.16 31.35
N LEU A 289 14.70 -0.36 31.07
CA LEU A 289 14.15 -1.59 31.66
C LEU A 289 14.37 -2.80 30.74
N TYR A 290 14.28 -2.59 29.43
CA TYR A 290 14.33 -3.63 28.41
C TYR A 290 15.53 -3.42 27.47
N PRO A 291 16.58 -4.24 27.54
CA PRO A 291 17.82 -4.02 26.79
C PRO A 291 17.66 -4.20 25.26
N ASN A 292 16.61 -4.91 24.84
CA ASN A 292 16.22 -5.13 23.45
C ASN A 292 15.44 -3.96 22.82
N VAL A 293 15.16 -2.90 23.58
CA VAL A 293 14.56 -1.67 23.07
C VAL A 293 15.64 -0.72 22.56
N GLU A 294 15.45 -0.21 21.35
CA GLU A 294 16.25 0.89 20.79
C GLU A 294 15.37 2.12 20.56
N ASN A 295 15.88 3.28 20.95
CA ASN A 295 15.27 4.57 20.66
C ASN A 295 15.91 5.16 19.39
N ASN A 296 15.07 5.61 18.47
CA ASN A 296 15.45 6.39 17.31
C ASN A 296 14.61 7.67 17.26
N HIS A 297 15.13 8.70 16.61
CA HIS A 297 14.40 9.93 16.37
C HIS A 297 14.69 10.53 15.00
N PHE A 298 13.77 11.34 14.50
CA PHE A 298 14.02 12.15 13.30
C PHE A 298 14.73 13.44 13.64
N GLU A 299 15.80 13.72 12.91
CA GLU A 299 16.60 14.93 13.07
C GLU A 299 15.86 16.19 12.60
N VAL A 300 16.20 17.31 13.25
CA VAL A 300 15.62 18.62 12.99
C VAL A 300 16.75 19.64 12.93
N GLN A 301 16.78 20.47 11.89
CA GLN A 301 17.76 21.54 11.77
C GLN A 301 17.10 22.91 11.97
N HIS A 302 17.73 23.75 12.80
CA HIS A 302 17.33 25.13 13.01
C HIS A 302 18.18 26.05 12.14
N VAL A 303 17.54 26.70 11.17
CA VAL A 303 18.20 27.68 10.29
C VAL A 303 17.86 29.08 10.79
N ARG A 304 18.89 29.87 11.13
CA ARG A 304 18.73 31.28 11.47
C ARG A 304 18.71 32.11 10.20
N ASN A 305 17.59 32.78 9.93
CA ASN A 305 17.53 33.74 8.83
C ASN A 305 18.21 35.05 9.25
N SER A 306 19.19 35.49 8.46
CA SER A 306 19.95 36.74 8.67
C SER A 306 19.09 38.02 8.53
N VAL A 307 17.88 37.89 7.98
CA VAL A 307 16.91 38.98 7.82
C VAL A 307 15.78 38.79 8.83
N GLY A 308 16.04 39.26 10.05
CA GLY A 308 15.07 39.33 11.15
C GLY A 308 14.98 38.07 12.00
N ASN A 309 15.97 37.83 12.89
CA ASN A 309 15.99 36.99 14.11
C ASN A 309 14.88 35.91 14.29
N LYS A 310 14.49 35.19 13.24
CA LYS A 310 13.48 34.14 13.28
C LYS A 310 14.17 32.83 12.95
N GLU A 311 14.17 31.91 13.90
CA GLU A 311 14.62 30.54 13.71
C GLU A 311 13.57 29.80 12.89
N LYS A 312 13.96 29.33 11.70
CA LYS A 312 13.11 28.48 10.86
C LYS A 312 13.51 27.03 11.07
N ILE A 313 12.53 26.21 11.41
CA ILE A 313 12.72 24.77 11.54
C ILE A 313 12.66 24.13 10.15
N THR A 314 13.68 23.34 9.81
CA THR A 314 13.71 22.52 8.60
C THR A 314 13.84 21.06 8.99
N TYR A 315 12.93 20.22 8.50
CA TYR A 315 12.99 18.76 8.73
C TYR A 315 13.98 18.14 7.75
N THR A 316 14.93 17.37 8.27
CA THR A 316 15.92 16.68 7.42
C THR A 316 15.40 15.36 6.86
N TYR A 317 14.35 14.81 7.49
CA TYR A 317 13.81 13.47 7.22
C TYR A 317 14.80 12.33 7.46
N ILE A 318 15.91 12.60 8.18
CA ILE A 318 16.94 11.62 8.53
C ILE A 318 16.63 11.03 9.90
N ILE A 319 16.67 9.70 10.01
CA ILE A 319 16.55 8.98 11.27
C ILE A 319 17.91 8.75 11.92
N SER A 320 18.01 9.08 13.20
CA SER A 320 19.22 8.91 14.02
C SER A 320 18.92 8.13 15.29
N LYS A 321 19.95 7.43 15.80
CA LYS A 321 19.84 6.64 17.03
C LYS A 321 19.89 7.52 18.27
N GLY A 322 19.18 7.12 19.30
CA GLY A 322 19.11 7.79 20.60
C GLY A 322 17.84 8.61 20.79
N HIS A 323 17.79 9.32 21.90
CA HIS A 323 16.68 10.21 22.25
C HIS A 323 16.77 11.52 21.48
N THR A 324 15.61 12.12 21.18
CA THR A 324 15.57 13.48 20.66
C THR A 324 16.03 14.48 21.72
N GLU A 325 16.91 15.41 21.34
CA GLU A 325 17.27 16.57 22.17
C GLU A 325 16.21 17.67 22.09
N GLU A 326 15.37 17.63 21.05
CA GLU A 326 14.34 18.63 20.78
C GLU A 326 13.13 18.42 21.68
N LYS A 327 13.13 19.15 22.81
CA LYS A 327 11.96 19.30 23.68
C LYS A 327 11.08 20.45 23.19
N ASN A 328 9.77 20.36 23.47
CA ASN A 328 8.79 21.42 23.22
C ASN A 328 8.63 21.83 21.76
N TYR A 329 8.74 20.87 20.84
CA TYR A 329 8.56 21.11 19.40
C TYR A 329 7.26 21.86 19.07
N GLY A 330 6.14 21.50 19.72
CA GLY A 330 4.84 22.15 19.48
C GLY A 330 4.87 23.65 19.76
N LEU A 331 5.61 24.09 20.78
CA LEU A 331 5.78 25.51 21.09
C LEU A 331 6.66 26.22 20.04
N LYS A 332 7.72 25.56 19.57
CA LYS A 332 8.57 26.12 18.50
C LYS A 332 7.81 26.19 17.16
N ALA A 333 6.95 25.23 16.86
CA ALA A 333 6.05 25.29 15.70
C ALA A 333 5.03 26.43 15.84
N ALA A 334 4.49 26.64 17.04
CA ALA A 334 3.60 27.76 17.35
C ALA A 334 4.30 29.13 17.19
N GLU A 335 5.60 29.25 17.47
CA GLU A 335 6.39 30.46 17.21
C GLU A 335 6.53 30.82 15.74
N VAL A 336 6.59 29.82 14.88
CA VAL A 336 6.62 30.00 13.43
C VAL A 336 5.22 30.35 12.90
N SER A 337 4.16 29.99 13.64
CA SER A 337 2.78 30.35 13.32
C SER A 337 2.45 31.81 13.69
N SER A 338 1.32 32.32 13.19
CA SER A 338 0.86 33.70 13.43
C SER A 338 0.31 33.96 14.85
N LEU A 339 0.69 33.15 15.85
CA LEU A 339 0.23 33.31 17.23
C LEU A 339 0.89 34.52 17.90
N PRO A 340 0.16 35.26 18.78
CA PRO A 340 0.74 36.39 19.50
C PRO A 340 1.92 35.97 20.38
N PRO A 341 3.02 36.73 20.43
CA PRO A 341 4.19 36.40 21.25
C PRO A 341 3.89 36.26 22.75
N SER A 342 2.89 36.98 23.27
CA SER A 342 2.46 36.88 24.67
C SER A 342 1.94 35.47 25.00
N VAL A 343 1.10 34.91 24.11
CA VAL A 343 0.53 33.56 24.28
C VAL A 343 1.63 32.49 24.27
N ILE A 344 2.65 32.67 23.42
CA ILE A 344 3.79 31.75 23.34
C ILE A 344 4.63 31.81 24.62
N LEU A 345 4.88 33.00 25.15
CA LEU A 345 5.61 33.18 26.40
C LEU A 345 4.88 32.52 27.57
N ASP A 346 3.58 32.76 27.71
CA ASP A 346 2.75 32.14 28.75
C ASP A 346 2.76 30.61 28.63
N ALA A 347 2.61 30.09 27.41
CA ALA A 347 2.64 28.66 27.14
C ALA A 347 4.00 28.03 27.49
N LYS A 348 5.12 28.74 27.24
CA LYS A 348 6.46 28.30 27.66
C LYS A 348 6.57 28.24 29.18
N GLU A 349 6.13 29.26 29.90
CA GLU A 349 6.17 29.27 31.36
C GLU A 349 5.38 28.10 31.96
N ILE A 350 4.14 27.91 31.52
CA ILE A 350 3.28 26.80 31.96
C ILE A 350 3.94 25.45 31.68
N THR A 351 4.49 25.26 30.48
CA THR A 351 5.16 24.01 30.09
C THR A 351 6.38 23.73 30.96
N THR A 352 7.18 24.75 31.29
CA THR A 352 8.33 24.57 32.20
C THR A 352 7.90 24.23 33.63
N HIS A 353 6.76 24.75 34.08
CA HIS A 353 6.21 24.43 35.40
C HIS A 353 5.74 22.98 35.49
N ILE A 354 5.02 22.51 34.47
CA ILE A 354 4.55 21.12 34.35
C ILE A 354 5.74 20.15 34.22
N ALA A 355 6.72 20.47 33.36
CA ALA A 355 7.90 19.62 33.16
C ALA A 355 8.71 19.40 34.45
N ARG A 356 8.83 20.43 35.31
CA ARG A 356 9.52 20.30 36.61
C ARG A 356 8.82 19.33 37.56
N GLN A 357 7.49 19.20 37.50
CA GLN A 357 6.75 18.26 38.33
C GLN A 357 6.92 16.81 37.87
N ILE A 358 7.10 16.59 36.56
CA ILE A 358 7.25 15.25 35.97
C ILE A 358 8.68 14.71 36.11
N LEU A 359 9.70 15.57 36.07
CA LEU A 359 11.13 15.19 36.04
C LEU A 359 11.73 14.68 37.38
N GLN A 360 10.97 14.60 38.48
CA GLN A 360 11.50 14.19 39.79
C GLN A 360 11.64 12.66 40.00
N LYS A 361 11.14 11.83 39.08
CA LYS A 361 11.35 10.38 39.14
C LYS A 361 11.97 9.92 37.84
N GLN A 362 13.17 9.35 37.92
CA GLN A 362 13.80 8.38 37.01
C GLN A 362 15.24 8.77 36.68
N ARG A 363 16.18 8.01 37.26
CA ARG A 363 17.57 7.97 36.85
C ARG A 363 17.86 6.56 36.34
N THR A 364 18.46 6.46 35.17
CA THR A 364 19.11 5.24 34.71
C THR A 364 20.22 4.89 35.71
N THR A 365 20.22 3.65 36.22
CA THR A 365 21.29 3.20 37.12
C THR A 365 22.48 2.71 36.29
N PRO A 366 23.72 2.80 36.82
CA PRO A 366 24.90 2.27 36.13
C PRO A 366 24.81 0.77 35.80
N GLU A 367 24.03 0.02 36.59
CA GLU A 367 23.82 -1.42 36.41
C GLU A 367 22.99 -1.75 35.16
N THR A 368 21.94 -0.98 34.86
CA THR A 368 21.10 -1.23 33.68
C THR A 368 21.85 -0.95 32.38
N LEU A 369 22.68 0.10 32.36
CA LEU A 369 23.60 0.39 31.24
C LEU A 369 24.54 -0.78 30.96
N ARG A 370 25.10 -1.39 32.01
CA ARG A 370 25.99 -2.55 31.88
C ARG A 370 25.25 -3.79 31.37
N GLN A 371 24.07 -4.09 31.90
CA GLN A 371 23.25 -5.22 31.41
C GLN A 371 22.90 -5.05 29.93
N ARG A 372 22.53 -3.84 29.51
CA ARG A 372 22.28 -3.51 28.11
C ARG A 372 23.50 -3.73 27.24
N ALA A 373 24.67 -3.21 27.63
CA ALA A 373 25.92 -3.39 26.88
C ALA A 373 26.26 -4.89 26.70
N VAL A 374 26.12 -5.71 27.75
CA VAL A 374 26.36 -7.16 27.69
C VAL A 374 25.38 -7.85 26.75
N TYR A 375 24.09 -7.51 26.82
CA TYR A 375 23.05 -8.09 25.96
C TYR A 375 23.29 -7.78 24.48
N HIS A 376 23.63 -6.52 24.15
CA HIS A 376 23.98 -6.10 22.78
C HIS A 376 25.23 -6.79 22.26
N LEU A 377 26.24 -6.97 23.11
CA LEU A 377 27.46 -7.72 22.75
C LEU A 377 27.12 -9.18 22.42
N ALA A 378 26.39 -9.87 23.30
CA ALA A 378 26.04 -11.27 23.15
C ALA A 378 25.21 -11.52 21.88
N THR A 379 24.18 -10.71 21.66
CA THR A 379 23.27 -10.86 20.50
C THR A 379 23.98 -10.60 19.18
N ARG A 380 24.83 -9.57 19.09
CA ARG A 380 25.66 -9.32 17.91
C ARG A 380 26.67 -10.44 17.65
N LEU A 381 27.28 -11.01 18.69
CA LEU A 381 28.20 -12.15 18.54
C LEU A 381 27.48 -13.37 17.97
N VAL A 382 26.28 -13.68 18.48
CA VAL A 382 25.43 -14.78 17.95
C VAL A 382 25.04 -14.53 16.49
N GLN A 383 24.65 -13.30 16.14
CA GLN A 383 24.34 -12.94 14.75
C GLN A 383 25.54 -13.09 13.83
N THR A 384 26.71 -12.65 14.28
CA THR A 384 27.96 -12.77 13.51
C THR A 384 28.31 -14.24 13.31
N ALA A 385 28.13 -15.08 14.33
CA ALA A 385 28.38 -16.51 14.23
C ALA A 385 27.43 -17.22 13.24
N ARG A 386 26.16 -16.80 13.16
CA ARG A 386 25.16 -17.40 12.26
C ARG A 386 25.28 -16.92 10.82
N ASN A 387 25.53 -15.63 10.60
CA ASN A 387 25.32 -14.97 9.31
C ASN A 387 26.59 -14.37 8.69
N SER A 388 27.75 -14.41 9.34
CA SER A 388 28.97 -13.80 8.81
C SER A 388 29.44 -14.49 7.53
N ARG A 389 29.62 -13.68 6.48
CA ARG A 389 30.35 -14.04 5.25
C ARG A 389 31.73 -13.36 5.16
N LEU A 390 32.17 -12.73 6.25
CA LEU A 390 33.47 -12.04 6.30
C LEU A 390 34.62 -13.04 6.27
N ASP A 391 35.71 -12.67 5.60
CA ASP A 391 36.98 -13.38 5.69
C ASP A 391 37.57 -13.30 7.12
N PRO A 392 38.50 -14.19 7.50
CA PRO A 392 39.02 -14.27 8.87
C PRO A 392 39.64 -12.95 9.37
N ASP A 393 40.27 -12.17 8.50
CA ASP A 393 40.93 -10.92 8.88
C ASP A 393 39.90 -9.80 9.10
N SER A 394 38.93 -9.66 8.19
CA SER A 394 37.81 -8.74 8.34
C SER A 394 36.95 -9.06 9.57
N LEU A 395 36.69 -10.35 9.83
CA LEU A 395 35.99 -10.79 11.03
C LEU A 395 36.73 -10.39 12.30
N ARG A 396 38.06 -10.53 12.32
CA ARG A 396 38.89 -10.13 13.47
C ARG A 396 38.82 -8.63 13.72
N ILE A 397 38.82 -7.81 12.66
CA ILE A 397 38.67 -6.35 12.76
C ILE A 397 37.27 -6.01 13.30
N PHE A 398 36.22 -6.64 12.78
CA PHE A 398 34.86 -6.45 13.24
C PHE A 398 34.68 -6.80 14.73
N LEU A 399 35.20 -7.95 15.17
CA LEU A 399 35.16 -8.38 16.57
C LEU A 399 35.94 -7.42 17.49
N LYS A 400 37.08 -6.89 17.05
CA LYS A 400 37.81 -5.83 17.78
C LYS A 400 36.98 -4.55 17.88
N GLY A 401 36.25 -4.18 16.82
CA GLY A 401 35.32 -3.05 16.82
C GLY A 401 34.17 -3.25 17.80
N LEU A 402 33.59 -4.45 17.85
CA LEU A 402 32.55 -4.82 18.80
C LEU A 402 33.03 -4.71 20.25
N LYS A 403 34.25 -5.19 20.53
CA LYS A 403 34.88 -5.07 21.84
C LYS A 403 35.05 -3.60 22.26
N LYS A 404 35.59 -2.76 21.38
CA LYS A 404 35.73 -1.31 21.65
C LYS A 404 34.39 -0.64 21.93
N LYS A 405 33.34 -1.02 21.18
CA LYS A 405 32.00 -0.48 21.39
C LYS A 405 31.43 -0.90 22.76
N TYR A 406 31.57 -2.16 23.13
CA TYR A 406 31.20 -2.64 24.47
C TYR A 406 31.95 -1.91 25.59
N GLU A 407 33.25 -1.67 25.43
CA GLU A 407 34.06 -0.91 26.40
C GLU A 407 33.63 0.56 26.51
N ALA A 408 33.11 1.16 25.44
CA ALA A 408 32.56 2.52 25.45
C ALA A 408 31.17 2.57 26.10
N ASP A 409 30.32 1.58 25.84
CA ASP A 409 28.95 1.52 26.34
C ASP A 409 28.87 1.07 27.83
N CYS A 410 29.92 0.44 28.36
CA CYS A 410 30.00 -0.02 29.75
C CYS A 410 30.80 0.95 30.64
N PRO A 411 30.20 1.60 31.66
CA PRO A 411 30.95 2.47 32.56
C PRO A 411 32.01 1.68 33.38
N PRO A 412 33.19 2.27 33.68
CA PRO A 412 34.23 1.61 34.45
C PRO A 412 33.80 1.36 35.90
N LEU A 413 34.19 0.20 36.44
CA LEU A 413 33.88 -0.28 37.80
C LEU A 413 34.31 0.66 38.95
N ALA A 414 35.07 1.72 38.68
CA ALA A 414 35.61 2.63 39.68
C ALA A 414 34.62 3.66 40.25
N LEU A 415 33.40 3.77 39.70
CA LEU A 415 32.34 4.67 40.22
C LEU A 415 31.34 3.98 41.18
N LEU A 416 31.62 2.72 41.58
CA LEU A 416 30.75 1.90 42.43
C LEU A 416 31.16 1.86 43.91
N MET A 417 32.13 2.65 44.34
CA MET A 417 32.45 2.78 45.76
C MET A 417 31.75 4.03 46.31
N PRO A 418 30.75 3.89 47.20
CA PRO A 418 30.28 5.03 47.97
C PRO A 418 31.45 5.50 48.83
N GLU A 419 31.88 6.76 48.65
CA GLU A 419 32.69 7.42 49.68
C GLU A 419 31.84 7.47 50.96
N HIS A 420 32.46 7.00 52.04
CA HIS A 420 31.87 6.74 53.36
C HIS A 420 31.15 7.93 54.00
#